data_AF-A0A3D6D0T4-F1
#
_entry.id   AF-A0A3D6D0T4-F1
#
_cell.length_a   1.000
_cell.length_b   1.000
_cell.length_c   1.000
_cell.angle_alpha   90.00
_cell.angle_beta   90.00
_cell.angle_gamma   90.00
#
_symmetry.space_group_name_H-M   'P 1'
#
loop_
_entity.id
_entity.type
_entity.pdbx_description
1 polymer ?
#
loop_
_entity_poly.entity_id
_entity_poly.type
_entity_poly.pdbx_seq_one_letter_code
_entity_poly.pdbx_strand_id
1 'polypeptide(L)'
;MNASISAGMTRRTFLGRSAAGIGSIALGSLLQNDLVAGSVGALSSLHHPAKAKRVIFLFMAGGPSHIDLFDPKPKLNELDGKPIPDELLK
;
A
#
# COMPACT_ATOMS: atom_id res chain seq x y z
N MET A 1 19.04 20.54 -40.87
CA MET A 1 20.06 20.89 -39.85
C MET A 1 19.80 22.34 -39.45
N ASN A 2 18.82 22.60 -38.59
CA ASN A 2 18.29 23.95 -38.42
C ASN A 2 18.62 24.55 -37.06
N ALA A 3 19.34 25.67 -37.15
CA ALA A 3 19.46 26.76 -36.19
C ALA A 3 20.19 26.45 -34.87
N SER A 4 21.51 26.48 -34.99
CA SER A 4 22.44 27.27 -34.17
C SER A 4 21.85 27.88 -32.88
N ILE A 5 22.27 27.33 -31.74
CA ILE A 5 22.05 27.91 -30.41
C ILE A 5 22.82 29.23 -30.32
N SER A 6 22.18 30.35 -30.67
CA SER A 6 22.63 31.68 -30.25
C SER A 6 21.49 32.68 -30.34
N ALA A 7 20.57 32.62 -29.38
CA ALA A 7 19.75 33.76 -29.04
C ALA A 7 20.19 34.19 -27.64
N GLY A 8 21.02 35.24 -27.58
CA GLY A 8 21.49 35.84 -26.31
C GLY A 8 20.34 35.93 -25.32
N MET A 9 20.62 35.58 -24.06
CA MET A 9 19.66 35.45 -22.95
C MET A 9 18.56 36.53 -23.00
N THR A 10 17.48 36.27 -23.73
CA THR A 10 16.42 37.27 -23.89
C THR A 10 15.66 37.35 -22.58
N ARG A 11 15.19 38.53 -22.21
CA ARG A 11 14.37 38.70 -21.00
C ARG A 11 13.21 37.68 -20.95
N ARG A 12 12.61 37.36 -22.10
CA ARG A 12 11.53 36.37 -22.20
C ARG A 12 12.00 34.94 -21.87
N THR A 13 13.13 34.50 -22.41
CA THR A 13 13.66 33.15 -22.15
C THR A 13 14.18 33.01 -20.72
N PHE A 14 14.78 34.06 -20.16
CA PHE A 14 15.18 34.12 -18.76
C PHE A 14 13.99 34.03 -17.81
N LEU A 15 13.02 34.95 -17.95
CA LEU A 15 11.82 34.97 -17.11
C LEU A 15 10.98 33.70 -17.25
N GLY A 16 10.84 33.16 -18.47
CA GLY A 16 10.11 31.91 -18.71
C GLY A 16 10.76 30.71 -18.01
N ARG A 17 12.08 30.58 -18.07
CA ARG A 17 12.81 29.49 -17.39
C ARG A 17 12.80 29.64 -15.87
N SER A 18 13.01 30.85 -15.35
CA SER A 18 12.98 31.10 -13.90
C SER A 18 11.58 30.88 -13.31
N ALA A 19 10.52 31.32 -14.01
CA ALA A 19 9.15 31.10 -13.57
C ALA A 19 8.79 29.60 -13.52
N ALA A 20 9.21 28.82 -14.51
CA ALA A 20 8.99 27.37 -14.51
C ALA A 20 9.71 26.66 -13.35
N GLY A 21 10.95 27.07 -13.03
CA GLY A 21 11.70 26.50 -11.91
C GLY A 21 11.15 26.86 -10.53
N ILE A 22 10.73 28.11 -10.32
CA ILE A 22 10.09 28.53 -9.06
C ILE A 22 8.70 27.88 -8.94
N GLY A 23 7.96 27.79 -10.05
CA GLY A 23 6.65 27.16 -10.11
C GLY A 23 6.68 25.68 -9.76
N SER A 24 7.71 24.93 -10.18
CA SER A 24 7.85 23.51 -9.81
C SER A 24 8.16 23.32 -8.33
N ILE A 25 8.97 24.21 -7.71
CA ILE A 25 9.22 24.20 -6.27
C ILE A 25 7.92 24.51 -5.50
N ALA A 26 7.17 25.51 -5.92
CA ALA A 26 5.88 25.86 -5.31
C ALA A 26 4.86 24.71 -5.43
N LEU A 27 4.76 24.09 -6.60
CA LEU A 27 3.89 22.93 -6.84
C LEU A 27 4.30 21.73 -5.96
N GLY A 28 5.60 21.46 -5.83
CA GLY A 28 6.12 20.41 -4.94
C GLY A 28 5.76 20.67 -3.47
N SER A 29 5.79 21.92 -3.02
CA SER A 29 5.38 22.28 -1.66
C SER A 29 3.88 22.11 -1.43
N LEU A 30 3.03 22.41 -2.43
CA LEU A 30 1.58 22.24 -2.33
C LEU A 30 1.18 20.77 -2.32
N LEU A 31 1.81 19.95 -3.17
CA LEU A 31 1.55 18.51 -3.27
C LEU A 31 2.19 17.68 -2.14
N GLN A 32 3.05 18.27 -1.31
CA GLN A 32 3.76 17.54 -0.25
C GLN A 32 2.81 16.83 0.73
N ASN A 33 1.67 17.45 1.05
CA ASN A 33 0.70 16.86 1.97
C ASN A 33 -0.12 15.73 1.32
N ASP A 34 -0.40 15.84 0.02
CA ASP A 34 -1.19 14.86 -0.74
C ASP A 34 -0.36 13.63 -1.14
N LEU A 35 0.94 13.80 -1.44
CA LEU A 35 1.84 12.69 -1.81
C LEU A 35 2.24 11.81 -0.61
N VAL A 36 2.17 12.36 0.61
CA VAL A 36 2.43 11.62 1.87
C VAL A 36 1.15 10.90 2.36
N ALA A 37 0.01 11.06 1.69
CA ALA A 37 -1.24 10.35 2.00
C ALA A 37 -1.23 8.85 1.66
N GLY A 38 -0.05 8.25 1.53
CA GLY A 38 0.15 6.81 1.53
C GLY A 38 -0.08 6.22 2.93
N SER A 39 -1.29 5.71 3.15
CA SER A 39 -1.64 4.71 4.18
C SER A 39 -1.41 5.08 5.66
N VAL A 40 -2.33 5.81 6.30
CA VAL A 40 -2.67 5.64 7.74
C VAL A 40 -3.99 6.34 8.07
N GLY A 41 -5.12 5.76 7.66
CA GLY A 41 -6.46 6.14 8.13
C GLY A 41 -6.79 7.65 8.16
N ALA A 42 -7.79 8.05 8.94
CA ALA A 42 -8.06 9.46 9.24
C ALA A 42 -7.08 10.06 10.28
N LEU A 43 -6.15 9.25 10.79
CA LEU A 43 -5.25 9.58 11.90
C LEU A 43 -3.83 9.20 11.50
N SER A 44 -2.98 10.22 11.31
CA SER A 44 -1.56 10.07 10.98
C SER A 44 -0.77 9.28 12.04
N SER A 45 -1.24 9.32 13.29
CA SER A 45 -0.74 8.50 14.38
C SER A 45 -1.80 8.38 15.47
N LEU A 46 -1.76 7.29 16.24
CA LEU A 46 -2.54 7.23 17.48
C LEU A 46 -1.79 8.01 18.57
N HIS A 47 -2.50 8.88 19.30
CA HIS A 47 -1.94 9.56 20.47
C HIS A 47 -1.42 8.59 21.54
N HIS A 48 -1.95 7.36 21.56
CA HIS A 48 -1.53 6.29 22.45
C HIS A 48 -1.34 4.97 21.69
N PRO A 49 -0.40 4.10 22.12
CA PRO A 49 -0.25 2.79 21.53
C PRO A 49 -1.54 1.97 21.73
N ALA A 50 -2.06 1.40 20.65
CA ALA A 50 -3.23 0.53 20.72
C ALA A 50 -2.89 -0.73 21.53
N LYS A 51 -3.61 -0.96 22.63
CA LYS A 51 -3.49 -2.18 23.44
C LYS A 51 -4.83 -2.90 23.48
N ALA A 52 -4.92 -4.05 22.80
CA ALA A 52 -6.08 -4.93 22.91
C ALA A 52 -6.10 -5.59 24.29
N LYS A 53 -6.98 -5.11 25.19
CA LYS A 53 -7.10 -5.63 26.56
C LYS A 53 -8.10 -6.79 26.68
N ARG A 54 -9.04 -6.89 25.74
CA ARG A 54 -10.17 -7.83 25.78
C ARG A 54 -10.45 -8.31 24.36
N VAL A 55 -10.65 -9.61 24.21
CA VAL A 55 -10.98 -10.27 22.94
C VAL A 55 -12.30 -10.99 23.14
N ILE A 56 -13.29 -10.72 22.29
CA ILE A 56 -14.54 -11.48 22.25
C ILE A 56 -14.37 -12.52 21.15
N PHE A 57 -14.22 -13.78 21.53
CA PHE A 57 -14.11 -14.91 20.61
C PHE A 57 -15.48 -15.58 20.49
N LEU A 58 -16.07 -15.54 19.30
CA LEU A 58 -17.38 -16.12 19.02
C LEU A 58 -17.19 -17.40 18.22
N PHE A 59 -17.58 -18.54 18.80
CA PHE A 59 -17.64 -19.82 18.07
C PHE A 59 -19.04 -19.98 17.49
N MET A 60 -19.19 -19.62 16.22
CA MET A 60 -20.45 -19.77 15.49
C MET A 60 -20.39 -21.05 14.67
N ALA A 61 -21.32 -21.97 14.92
CA ALA A 61 -21.48 -23.16 14.10
C ALA A 61 -21.86 -22.75 12.67
N GLY A 62 -21.12 -23.26 11.68
CA GLY A 62 -21.42 -23.05 10.25
C GLY A 62 -20.58 -21.98 9.54
N GLY A 63 -19.66 -21.29 10.25
CA GLY A 63 -18.66 -20.43 9.60
C GLY A 63 -17.42 -21.24 9.18
N PRO A 64 -16.81 -20.97 8.01
CA PRO A 64 -15.53 -21.58 7.67
C PRO A 64 -14.48 -21.18 8.70
N SER A 65 -13.71 -22.16 9.19
CA SER A 65 -12.67 -21.91 10.20
C SER A 65 -11.62 -20.97 9.62
N HIS A 66 -10.94 -20.15 10.44
CA HIS A 66 -9.83 -19.32 9.94
C HIS A 66 -8.78 -20.14 9.19
N ILE A 67 -8.63 -21.41 9.58
CA ILE A 67 -7.74 -22.38 8.95
C ILE A 67 -8.26 -22.79 7.55
N ASP A 68 -9.56 -22.76 7.31
CA ASP A 68 -10.21 -23.08 6.02
C ASP A 68 -10.46 -21.87 5.11
N LEU A 69 -10.03 -20.66 5.52
CA LEU A 69 -10.14 -19.47 4.68
C LEU A 69 -8.90 -19.32 3.78
N PHE A 70 -9.14 -19.13 2.49
CA PHE A 70 -8.24 -18.54 1.48
C PHE A 70 -6.80 -19.07 1.37
N ASP A 71 -6.46 -20.18 2.04
CA ASP A 71 -5.18 -20.88 1.87
C ASP A 71 -5.40 -22.15 1.03
N PRO A 72 -4.87 -22.23 -0.20
CA PRO A 72 -4.98 -23.44 -0.99
C PRO A 72 -4.20 -24.57 -0.30
N LYS A 73 -4.91 -25.65 0.07
CA LYS A 73 -4.35 -26.86 0.68
C LYS A 73 -4.24 -27.98 -0.36
N PRO A 74 -3.22 -27.98 -1.24
CA PRO A 74 -3.11 -28.96 -2.33
C PRO A 74 -3.03 -30.39 -1.80
N LYS A 75 -2.33 -30.60 -0.67
CA LYS A 75 -2.21 -31.92 -0.06
C LYS A 75 -3.53 -32.44 0.52
N LEU A 76 -4.39 -31.55 1.01
CA LEU A 76 -5.71 -31.94 1.49
C LEU A 76 -6.61 -32.37 0.31
N ASN A 77 -6.52 -31.68 -0.82
CA ASN A 77 -7.22 -32.07 -2.05
C ASN A 77 -6.73 -33.44 -2.57
N GLU A 78 -5.43 -33.73 -2.49
CA GLU A 78 -4.87 -35.04 -2.88
C GLU A 78 -5.27 -36.20 -1.95
N LEU A 79 -5.58 -35.89 -0.69
CA LEU A 79 -5.89 -36.85 0.35
C LEU A 79 -7.40 -36.95 0.64
N ASP A 80 -8.22 -36.18 -0.07
CA ASP A 80 -9.67 -36.19 0.08
C ASP A 80 -10.25 -37.60 -0.20
N GLY A 81 -11.13 -38.06 0.68
CA GLY A 81 -11.74 -39.39 0.61
C GLY A 81 -10.84 -40.59 0.95
N LYS A 82 -9.56 -40.39 1.31
CA LYS A 82 -8.70 -41.50 1.75
C LYS A 82 -8.95 -41.87 3.21
N PRO A 83 -8.88 -43.17 3.57
CA PRO A 83 -8.94 -43.58 4.97
C PRO A 83 -7.76 -42.98 5.75
N ILE A 84 -7.98 -42.71 7.03
CA ILE A 84 -6.95 -42.18 7.92
C ILE A 84 -5.82 -43.21 8.00
N PRO A 85 -4.54 -42.81 7.82
CA PRO A 85 -3.41 -43.73 7.99
C PRO A 85 -3.39 -44.37 9.38
N ASP A 86 -3.17 -45.68 9.44
CA ASP A 86 -3.15 -46.46 10.70
C ASP A 86 -2.10 -45.97 11.70
N GLU A 87 -1.07 -45.26 11.22
CA GLU A 87 -0.03 -44.63 12.04
C GLU A 87 -0.58 -43.53 12.97
N LEU A 88 -1.67 -42.87 12.57
CA LEU A 88 -2.31 -41.79 13.33
C LEU A 88 -3.40 -42.30 14.28
N LEU A 89 -3.75 -43.59 14.24
CA LEU A 89 -4.77 -44.22 15.08
C LEU A 89 -4.21 -44.85 16.36
N LYS A 90 -3.00 -44.46 16.79
CA LYS A 90 -2.32 -44.95 18.00
C LYS A 90 -2.47 -44.01 19.19
#